data_AF-A0A9D5NCI5-F1
#
_entry.id   AF-A0A9D5NCI5-F1
#
_cell.length_a   1.000
_cell.length_b   1.000
_cell.length_c   1.000
_cell.angle_alpha   90.00
_cell.angle_beta   90.00
_cell.angle_gamma   90.00
#
_symmetry.space_group_name_H-M   'P 1'
#
loop_
_entity.id
_entity.type
_entity.pdbx_description
1 polymer ?
#
loop_
_entity_poly.entity_id
_entity_poly.type
_entity_poly.pdbx_seq_one_letter_code
_entity_poly.pdbx_strand_id
1 'polypeptide(L)'
;MEKEDCYIFRTPNGNLRLFNCRVSSRYKDMYSAGFHHFDSSEEKWAYWAKHIFYTRYQGVKELYKDLFEVFKDKNYFVITTNVDHQFQLAGFDKNRLFYTQGDYGLFQCSTPCHNKTYDNEDFIHKMLKETKDNKIPSYLI
;
A
#
# COMPACT_ATOMS: atom_id res chain seq x y z
N MET A 1 -11.45 -0.60 -29.41
CA MET A 1 -10.92 -1.59 -28.44
C MET A 1 -10.56 -0.79 -27.21
N GLU A 2 -11.45 -0.76 -26.22
CA GLU A 2 -11.30 0.05 -25.01
C GLU A 2 -10.14 -0.48 -24.16
N LYS A 3 -9.32 0.45 -23.66
CA LYS A 3 -8.10 0.16 -22.92
C LYS A 3 -8.47 -0.33 -21.51
N GLU A 4 -8.15 -1.59 -21.19
CA GLU A 4 -8.35 -2.19 -19.87
C GLU A 4 -7.27 -1.73 -18.88
N ASP A 5 -7.30 -0.48 -18.46
CA ASP A 5 -6.51 -0.04 -17.31
C ASP A 5 -7.06 -0.67 -16.03
N CYS A 6 -6.16 -1.17 -15.18
CA CYS A 6 -6.52 -1.71 -13.87
C CYS A 6 -6.80 -0.57 -12.90
N TYR A 7 -8.02 -0.48 -12.39
CA TYR A 7 -8.43 0.56 -11.46
C TYR A 7 -8.62 -0.03 -10.06
N ILE A 8 -7.94 0.54 -9.07
CA ILE A 8 -8.32 0.40 -7.67
C ILE A 8 -9.22 1.60 -7.37
N PHE A 9 -10.50 1.35 -7.10
CA PHE A 9 -11.45 2.41 -6.77
C PHE A 9 -12.07 2.13 -5.41
N ARG A 10 -12.43 3.22 -4.72
CA ARG A 10 -13.15 3.15 -3.45
C ARG A 10 -14.63 3.00 -3.73
N THR A 11 -15.28 2.00 -3.17
CA THR A 11 -16.73 1.87 -3.21
C THR A 11 -17.38 2.96 -2.34
N PRO A 12 -18.69 3.25 -2.52
CA PRO A 12 -19.41 4.23 -1.70
C PRO A 12 -19.33 3.96 -0.19
N ASN A 13 -19.22 2.69 0.17
CA ASN A 13 -19.04 2.16 1.53
C ASN A 13 -17.56 2.08 1.96
N GLY A 14 -16.64 2.73 1.25
CA GLY A 14 -15.25 2.94 1.65
C GLY A 14 -14.28 1.79 1.36
N ASN A 15 -14.77 0.66 0.84
CA ASN A 15 -13.94 -0.51 0.53
C ASN A 15 -13.16 -0.29 -0.77
N LEU A 16 -11.91 -0.70 -0.82
CA LEU A 16 -11.14 -0.71 -2.06
C LEU A 16 -11.53 -1.95 -2.88
N ARG A 17 -11.90 -1.76 -4.15
CA ARG A 17 -12.17 -2.83 -5.11
C ARG A 17 -11.31 -2.66 -6.36
N LEU A 18 -11.01 -3.79 -6.99
CA LEU A 18 -10.32 -3.88 -8.27
C LEU A 18 -11.36 -3.92 -9.40
N PHE A 19 -11.18 -3.09 -10.43
CA PHE A 19 -11.98 -3.10 -11.67
C PHE A 19 -11.07 -3.17 -12.90
N ASN A 20 -11.52 -3.86 -13.96
CA ASN A 20 -10.82 -3.98 -15.25
C ASN A 20 -9.34 -4.33 -15.15
N CYS A 21 -8.96 -5.10 -14.13
CA CYS A 21 -7.62 -5.64 -14.00
C CYS A 21 -7.64 -7.04 -14.62
N ARG A 22 -6.63 -7.45 -15.40
CA ARG A 22 -6.46 -8.88 -15.74
C ARG A 22 -6.43 -9.78 -14.50
N VAL A 23 -6.07 -9.19 -13.36
CA VAL A 23 -6.15 -9.77 -12.02
C VAL A 23 -7.61 -9.85 -11.54
N SER A 24 -8.47 -8.85 -11.76
CA SER A 24 -9.74 -8.68 -11.03
C SER A 24 -10.84 -9.69 -11.35
N SER A 25 -10.84 -10.36 -12.50
CA SER A 25 -11.86 -11.39 -12.77
C SER A 25 -11.73 -12.61 -11.83
N ARG A 26 -10.55 -12.81 -11.22
CA ARG A 26 -10.24 -13.96 -10.34
C ARG A 26 -10.13 -13.63 -8.86
N TYR A 27 -9.98 -12.35 -8.46
CA TYR A 27 -9.80 -11.97 -7.05
C TYR A 27 -10.87 -10.98 -6.59
N LYS A 28 -11.44 -11.25 -5.41
CA LYS A 28 -12.56 -10.48 -4.83
C LYS A 28 -12.11 -9.27 -4.01
N ASP A 29 -10.83 -9.23 -3.63
CA ASP A 29 -10.27 -8.23 -2.73
C ASP A 29 -8.80 -7.95 -3.05
N MET A 30 -8.33 -6.81 -2.53
CA MET A 30 -6.99 -6.30 -2.80
C MET A 30 -5.89 -7.07 -2.05
N TYR A 31 -6.20 -7.71 -0.92
CA TYR A 31 -5.20 -8.51 -0.19
C TYR A 31 -4.85 -9.77 -1.00
N SER A 32 -5.86 -10.54 -1.41
CA SER A 32 -5.68 -11.75 -2.20
C SER A 32 -5.01 -11.48 -3.56
N ALA A 33 -5.31 -10.32 -4.17
CA ALA A 33 -4.69 -9.91 -5.43
C ALA A 33 -3.19 -9.63 -5.32
N GLY A 34 -2.66 -9.30 -4.13
CA GLY A 34 -1.22 -9.13 -3.90
C GLY A 34 -0.42 -10.42 -4.05
N PHE A 35 -1.09 -11.57 -3.94
CA PHE A 35 -0.50 -12.91 -4.11
C PHE A 35 -0.69 -13.48 -5.52
N HIS A 36 -1.14 -12.66 -6.47
CA HIS A 36 -1.30 -13.08 -7.85
C HIS A 36 0.04 -13.43 -8.51
N HIS A 37 0.01 -14.41 -9.43
CA HIS A 37 1.12 -14.68 -10.32
C HIS A 37 1.07 -13.73 -11.52
N PHE A 38 1.97 -12.76 -11.56
CA PHE A 38 2.06 -11.77 -12.65
C PHE A 38 2.94 -12.29 -13.79
N ASP A 39 2.57 -11.98 -15.02
CA ASP A 39 3.31 -12.43 -16.21
C ASP A 39 4.69 -11.74 -16.35
N SER A 40 4.90 -10.62 -15.66
CA SER A 40 6.16 -9.86 -15.68
C SER A 40 6.37 -9.02 -14.41
N SER A 41 7.62 -8.63 -14.14
CA SER A 41 7.95 -7.71 -13.05
C SER A 41 7.28 -6.35 -13.23
N GLU A 42 7.16 -5.90 -14.48
CA GLU A 42 6.51 -4.64 -14.86
C GLU A 42 5.03 -4.61 -14.47
N GLU A 43 4.31 -5.71 -14.70
CA GLU A 43 2.91 -5.85 -14.29
C GLU A 43 2.78 -5.97 -12.76
N LYS A 44 3.67 -6.75 -12.13
CA LYS A 44 3.70 -6.90 -10.68
C LYS A 44 3.89 -5.55 -9.99
N TRP A 45 4.90 -4.79 -10.41
CA TRP A 45 5.19 -3.50 -9.80
C TRP A 45 4.11 -2.46 -10.16
N ALA A 46 3.49 -2.51 -11.34
CA ALA A 46 2.36 -1.64 -11.66
C ALA A 46 1.19 -1.84 -10.70
N TYR A 47 0.88 -3.11 -10.37
CA TYR A 47 -0.11 -3.42 -9.35
C TYR A 47 0.33 -2.94 -7.95
N TRP A 48 1.55 -3.26 -7.52
CA TRP A 48 2.04 -2.92 -6.18
C TRP A 48 2.18 -1.41 -5.97
N ALA A 49 2.60 -0.65 -6.98
CA ALA A 49 2.63 0.81 -6.91
C ALA A 49 1.24 1.39 -6.63
N LYS A 50 0.21 0.89 -7.33
CA LYS A 50 -1.19 1.27 -7.08
C LYS A 50 -1.64 0.82 -5.67
N HIS A 51 -1.39 -0.43 -5.29
CA HIS A 51 -1.73 -0.97 -3.97
C HIS A 51 -1.16 -0.11 -2.85
N ILE A 52 0.15 0.18 -2.90
CA ILE A 52 0.85 0.97 -1.90
C ILE A 52 0.27 2.39 -1.85
N PHE A 53 0.10 3.04 -3.00
CA PHE A 53 -0.47 4.39 -3.03
C PHE A 53 -1.84 4.49 -2.35
N TYR A 54 -2.76 3.55 -2.64
CA TYR A 54 -4.11 3.58 -2.06
C TYR A 54 -4.17 3.17 -0.58
N THR A 55 -3.21 2.38 -0.11
CA THR A 55 -3.17 1.94 1.29
C THR A 55 -2.39 2.88 2.18
N ARG A 56 -1.26 3.42 1.67
CA ARG A 56 -0.25 4.12 2.45
C ARG A 56 -0.27 5.64 2.31
N TYR A 57 -0.65 6.15 1.13
CA TYR A 57 -0.48 7.56 0.75
C TYR A 57 -1.81 8.31 0.51
N GLN A 58 -2.93 7.78 1.00
CA GLN A 58 -4.26 8.42 0.93
C GLN A 58 -4.60 9.27 2.16
N GLY A 59 -3.62 9.57 3.00
CA GLY A 59 -3.81 10.30 4.26
C GLY A 59 -4.42 9.45 5.39
N VAL A 60 -4.65 10.11 6.52
CA VAL A 60 -5.17 9.49 7.74
C VAL A 60 -6.69 9.31 7.69
N LYS A 61 -7.17 8.14 8.12
CA LYS A 61 -8.59 7.83 8.30
C LYS A 61 -9.09 8.40 9.62
N GLU A 62 -10.30 8.94 9.61
CA GLU A 62 -10.89 9.59 10.79
C GLU A 62 -10.92 8.70 12.03
N LEU A 63 -11.22 7.41 11.85
CA LEU A 63 -11.19 6.41 12.93
C LEU A 63 -9.89 6.42 13.74
N TYR A 64 -8.73 6.59 13.08
CA TYR A 64 -7.45 6.60 13.80
C TYR A 64 -7.21 7.90 14.55
N LYS A 65 -7.77 9.03 14.09
CA LYS A 65 -7.77 10.29 14.84
C LYS A 65 -8.67 10.18 16.07
N ASP A 66 -9.87 9.63 15.90
CA ASP A 66 -10.79 9.39 17.02
C ASP A 66 -10.13 8.48 18.07
N LEU A 67 -9.46 7.42 17.60
CA LEU A 67 -8.73 6.51 18.48
C LEU A 67 -7.56 7.22 19.18
N PHE A 68 -6.84 8.09 18.49
CA PHE A 68 -5.78 8.89 19.11
C PHE A 68 -6.32 9.76 20.24
N GLU A 69 -7.43 10.47 20.01
CA GLU A 69 -8.05 11.32 21.03
C GLU A 69 -8.47 10.54 22.29
N VAL A 70 -8.92 9.28 22.14
CA VAL A 70 -9.28 8.41 23.27
C VAL A 70 -8.07 7.97 24.10
N PHE A 71 -6.89 7.88 23.50
CA PHE A 71 -5.70 7.27 24.11
C PHE A 71 -4.54 8.24 24.39
N LYS A 72 -4.52 9.45 23.81
CA LYS A 72 -3.37 10.36 23.86
C LYS A 72 -2.86 10.65 25.28
N ASP A 73 -3.75 10.73 26.27
CA ASP A 73 -3.42 11.01 27.67
C ASP A 73 -3.35 9.75 28.56
N LYS A 74 -3.29 8.56 27.96
CA LYS A 74 -3.26 7.27 28.67
C LYS A 74 -1.92 6.54 28.55
N ASN A 75 -1.70 5.60 29.46
CA ASN A 75 -0.62 4.63 29.30
C ASN A 75 -1.07 3.49 28.36
N TYR A 76 -0.67 3.59 27.09
CA TYR A 76 -0.86 2.58 26.05
C TYR A 76 0.47 2.16 25.39
N PHE A 77 0.41 1.01 24.73
CA PHE A 77 1.36 0.55 23.72
C PHE A 77 0.58 -0.14 22.61
N VAL A 78 0.91 0.12 21.35
CA VAL A 78 0.18 -0.42 20.19
C VAL A 78 1.03 -1.51 19.52
N ILE A 79 0.45 -2.70 19.35
CA ILE A 79 0.99 -3.75 18.48
C ILE A 79 0.03 -3.89 17.30
N THR A 80 0.55 -3.86 16.08
CA THR A 80 -0.27 -3.97 14.88
C THR A 80 0.39 -4.85 13.82
N THR A 81 -0.45 -5.57 13.07
CA THR A 81 -0.08 -6.25 11.84
C THR A 81 -0.41 -5.41 10.59
N ASN A 82 -1.06 -4.25 10.76
CA ASN A 82 -1.34 -3.34 9.66
C ASN A 82 -0.04 -2.67 9.20
N VAL A 83 0.03 -2.39 7.90
CA VAL A 83 1.22 -1.88 7.19
C VAL A 83 0.94 -0.53 6.51
N ASP A 84 -0.17 0.13 6.87
CA ASP A 84 -0.72 1.32 6.21
C ASP A 84 -0.33 2.66 6.87
N HIS A 85 0.44 2.61 7.97
CA HIS A 85 0.99 3.75 8.70
C HIS A 85 -0.05 4.68 9.36
N GLN A 86 -1.28 4.20 9.54
CA GLN A 86 -2.39 5.04 10.02
C GLN A 86 -2.22 5.53 11.46
N PHE A 87 -1.59 4.73 12.34
CA PHE A 87 -1.31 5.15 13.72
C PHE A 87 -0.35 6.34 13.74
N GLN A 88 0.75 6.24 13.00
CA GLN A 88 1.76 7.30 12.92
C GLN A 88 1.16 8.58 12.31
N LEU A 89 0.39 8.46 11.22
CA LEU A 89 -0.28 9.61 10.60
C LEU A 89 -1.32 10.27 11.52
N ALA A 90 -1.93 9.51 12.44
CA ALA A 90 -2.87 10.04 13.43
C ALA A 90 -2.20 10.69 14.65
N GLY A 91 -0.87 10.62 14.77
CA GLY A 91 -0.11 11.27 15.84
C GLY A 91 0.33 10.35 16.98
N PHE A 92 0.15 9.03 16.86
CA PHE A 92 0.68 8.09 17.86
C PHE A 92 2.22 8.13 17.86
N ASP A 93 2.81 8.17 19.05
CA ASP A 93 4.26 8.15 19.22
C ASP A 93 4.86 6.84 18.70
N LYS A 94 5.81 6.95 17.77
CA LYS A 94 6.52 5.82 17.17
C LYS A 94 7.22 4.94 18.22
N ASN A 95 7.69 5.51 19.33
CA ASN A 95 8.34 4.74 20.40
C ASN A 95 7.36 3.85 21.18
N ARG A 96 6.04 4.05 20.99
CA ARG A 96 4.96 3.31 21.66
C ARG A 96 4.21 2.39 20.69
N LEU A 97 4.78 2.15 19.51
CA LEU A 97 4.17 1.41 18.42
C LEU A 97 5.12 0.33 17.90
N PHE A 98 4.60 -0.88 17.75
CA PHE A 98 5.30 -1.98 17.11
C PHE A 98 4.46 -2.57 15.96
N TYR A 99 4.88 -2.31 14.72
CA TYR A 99 4.27 -2.81 13.49
C TYR A 99 5.02 -4.05 13.00
N THR A 100 4.54 -5.22 13.41
CA THR A 100 5.27 -6.50 13.29
C THR A 100 5.50 -6.97 11.85
N GLN A 101 4.66 -6.51 10.92
CA GLN A 101 4.67 -6.93 9.51
C GLN A 101 5.33 -5.91 8.57
N GLY A 102 5.96 -4.86 9.12
CA GLY A 102 6.60 -3.80 8.34
C GLY A 102 5.67 -2.66 7.96
N ASP A 103 5.99 -1.98 6.86
CA ASP A 103 5.34 -0.75 6.40
C ASP A 103 5.39 -0.67 4.88
N TYR A 104 4.24 -0.46 4.24
CA TYR A 104 4.18 -0.33 2.78
C TYR A 104 4.89 0.92 2.24
N GLY A 105 5.23 1.89 3.08
CA GLY A 105 6.05 3.05 2.72
C GLY A 105 7.54 2.75 2.62
N LEU A 106 7.96 1.51 2.91
CA LEU A 106 9.36 1.11 2.94
C LEU A 106 9.66 -0.02 1.95
N PHE A 107 10.75 0.13 1.21
CA PHE A 107 11.38 -0.94 0.44
C PHE A 107 12.51 -1.61 1.23
N GLN A 108 12.82 -2.83 0.84
CA GLN A 108 13.96 -3.60 1.31
C GLN A 108 14.58 -4.37 0.16
N CYS A 109 15.82 -4.86 0.34
CA CYS A 109 16.43 -5.76 -0.63
C CYS A 109 15.60 -7.04 -0.81
N SER A 110 15.44 -7.49 -2.06
CA SER A 110 14.69 -8.70 -2.40
C SER A 110 15.36 -10.01 -1.95
N THR A 111 16.69 -10.03 -1.81
CA THR A 111 17.49 -11.18 -1.36
C THR A 111 17.96 -11.06 0.09
N PRO A 112 17.16 -10.39 0.94
CA PRO A 112 17.55 -9.75 2.21
C PRO A 112 19.07 -9.65 2.50
N CYS A 113 19.84 -8.99 1.63
CA CYS A 113 21.31 -9.01 1.76
C CYS A 113 21.85 -8.15 2.92
N HIS A 114 21.04 -7.25 3.47
CA HIS A 114 21.37 -6.42 4.63
C HIS A 114 20.11 -5.97 5.38
N ASN A 115 20.27 -5.57 6.65
CA ASN A 115 19.16 -5.12 7.49
C ASN A 115 18.92 -3.60 7.36
N LYS A 116 18.36 -3.18 6.22
CA LYS A 116 18.02 -1.76 5.96
C LYS A 116 16.77 -1.64 5.10
N THR A 117 15.99 -0.60 5.40
CA THR A 117 14.83 -0.19 4.61
C THR A 117 15.06 1.18 3.94
N TYR A 118 14.24 1.49 2.95
CA TYR A 118 14.34 2.70 2.12
C TYR A 118 12.95 3.30 1.91
N ASP A 119 12.79 4.61 2.11
CA ASP A 119 11.53 5.28 1.82
C ASP A 119 11.18 5.18 0.33
N ASN A 120 9.91 4.92 0.03
CA ASN A 120 9.48 4.64 -1.34
C ASN A 120 8.52 5.66 -1.96
N GLU A 121 8.06 6.68 -1.23
CA GLU A 121 6.99 7.58 -1.66
C GLU A 121 7.24 8.18 -3.06
N ASP A 122 8.39 8.81 -3.26
CA ASP A 122 8.78 9.41 -4.55
C ASP A 122 8.82 8.37 -5.68
N PHE A 123 9.31 7.16 -5.38
CA PHE A 123 9.36 6.06 -6.34
C PHE A 123 7.95 5.60 -6.72
N ILE A 124 7.05 5.45 -5.74
CA ILE A 124 5.66 5.05 -5.98
C ILE A 124 4.94 6.09 -6.84
N HIS A 125 5.10 7.38 -6.55
CA HIS A 125 4.55 8.45 -7.38
C HIS A 125 5.08 8.42 -8.83
N LYS A 126 6.39 8.21 -8.99
CA LYS A 126 7.02 8.10 -10.31
C LYS A 126 6.51 6.88 -11.09
N MET A 127 6.49 5.72 -10.44
CA MET A 127 5.95 4.47 -10.99
C MET A 127 4.52 4.64 -11.50
N LEU A 128 3.65 5.27 -10.71
CA LEU A 128 2.27 5.53 -11.11
C LEU A 128 2.16 6.48 -12.30
N LYS A 129 2.95 7.55 -12.32
CA LYS A 129 2.96 8.54 -13.40
C LYS A 129 3.39 7.92 -14.74
N GLU A 130 4.31 6.95 -14.69
CA GLU A 130 4.91 6.37 -15.89
C GLU A 130 4.31 5.03 -16.31
N THR A 131 3.42 4.46 -15.49
CA THR A 131 2.70 3.23 -15.83
C THR A 131 1.86 3.43 -17.09
N LYS A 132 1.99 2.53 -18.06
CA LYS A 132 1.17 2.46 -19.27
C LYS A 132 0.75 1.02 -19.52
N ASP A 133 -0.49 0.81 -19.93
CA ASP A 133 -1.04 -0.52 -20.23
C ASP A 133 -0.79 -1.55 -19.09
N ASN A 134 -0.97 -1.09 -17.84
CA ASN A 134 -0.68 -1.83 -16.60
C ASN A 134 0.77 -2.34 -16.44
N LYS A 135 1.74 -1.67 -17.06
CA LYS A 135 3.17 -1.98 -16.95
C LYS A 135 3.95 -0.74 -16.57
N ILE A 136 4.84 -0.89 -15.59
CA ILE A 136 5.85 0.13 -15.27
C ILE A 136 7.05 -0.04 -16.22
N PRO A 137 7.73 1.05 -16.62
CA PRO A 137 9.00 0.95 -17.35
C PRO A 137 10.07 0.15 -16.60
N SER A 138 10.77 -0.77 -17.27
CA SER A 138 11.73 -1.68 -16.64
C SER A 138 12.89 -0.98 -15.90
N TYR A 139 13.20 0.27 -16.24
CA TYR A 139 14.26 1.04 -15.58
C TYR A 139 13.87 1.54 -14.16
N LEU A 140 12.62 1.38 -13.76
CA LEU A 140 12.11 1.70 -12.42
C LEU A 140 12.02 0.48 -11.50
N ILE A 141 12.52 -0.69 -11.94
CA ILE A 141 12.47 -1.97 -11.22
C ILE A 141 13.86 -2.34 -10.72
#